data_AF-A0A820RBL3-F1
#
_entry.id   AF-A0A820RBL3-F1
#
_cell.length_a   1.000
_cell.length_b   1.000
_cell.length_c   1.000
_cell.angle_alpha   90.00
_cell.angle_beta   90.00
_cell.angle_gamma   90.00
#
_symmetry.space_group_name_H-M   'P 1'
#
loop_
_entity.id
_entity.type
_entity.pdbx_description
1 polymer ?
#
loop_
_entity_poly.entity_id
_entity_poly.type
_entity_poly.pdbx_seq_one_letter_code
_entity_poly.pdbx_strand_id
1 'polypeptide(L)'
;LPAGDVLLTMIAIHLPSPVVAQKYRAELLYEGPQDDEAFLGIKSCDSSAPLMMYISKMVPTSDKGRFYAFGRVFSGTVATGQKARIMGPNYVPGKKEDLYVKSIQR
;
A
#
# COMPACT_ATOMS: atom_id res chain seq x y z
N LEU A 1 8.39 -29.07 21.90
CA LEU A 1 8.34 -27.60 22.02
C LEU A 1 7.07 -27.09 21.35
N PRO A 2 6.33 -26.13 21.95
CA PRO A 2 5.20 -25.50 21.27
C PRO A 2 5.71 -24.71 20.06
N ALA A 3 5.47 -25.23 18.85
CA ALA A 3 6.01 -24.66 17.61
C ALA A 3 5.55 -23.22 17.38
N GLY A 4 4.33 -22.88 17.82
CA GLY A 4 3.77 -21.54 17.70
C GLY A 4 4.61 -20.48 18.42
N ASP A 5 5.01 -20.74 19.66
CA ASP A 5 5.76 -19.75 20.47
C ASP A 5 7.16 -19.49 19.90
N VAL A 6 7.81 -20.55 19.41
CA VAL A 6 9.13 -20.44 18.76
C VAL A 6 9.02 -19.64 17.46
N LEU A 7 8.05 -19.94 16.60
CA LEU A 7 7.84 -19.22 15.35
C LEU A 7 7.49 -17.74 15.58
N LEU A 8 6.62 -17.46 16.55
CA LEU A 8 6.23 -16.09 16.88
C LEU A 8 7.43 -15.29 17.37
N THR A 9 8.25 -15.89 18.24
CA THR A 9 9.47 -15.26 18.75
C THR A 9 10.46 -14.95 17.62
N MET A 10 10.67 -15.90 16.70
CA MET A 10 11.54 -15.67 15.54
C MET A 10 11.02 -14.56 14.63
N ILE A 11 9.71 -14.52 14.37
CA ILE A 11 9.08 -13.47 13.57
C ILE A 11 9.25 -12.10 14.23
N ALA A 12 8.95 -11.98 15.52
CA ALA A 12 9.00 -10.72 16.24
C ALA A 12 10.42 -10.15 16.39
N ILE A 13 11.42 -11.01 16.54
CA ILE A 13 12.81 -10.59 16.76
C ILE A 13 13.56 -10.34 15.44
N HIS A 14 13.33 -11.16 14.42
CA HIS A 14 14.18 -11.15 13.22
C HIS A 14 13.54 -10.49 12.00
N LEU A 15 12.20 -10.45 11.89
CA LEU A 15 11.57 -9.78 10.75
C LEU A 15 11.48 -8.27 11.00
N PRO A 16 11.96 -7.43 10.07
CA PRO A 16 11.91 -5.99 10.24
C PRO A 16 10.48 -5.47 10.17
N SER A 17 10.17 -4.49 11.00
CA SER A 17 8.90 -3.77 10.94
C SER A 17 8.78 -2.95 9.65
N PRO A 18 7.58 -2.54 9.22
CA PRO A 18 7.37 -1.63 8.09
C PRO A 18 8.22 -0.35 8.15
N VAL A 19 8.33 0.26 9.33
CA VAL A 19 9.10 1.49 9.57
C VAL A 19 10.59 1.30 9.29
N VAL A 20 11.13 0.11 9.55
CA VAL A 20 12.52 -0.24 9.23
C VAL A 20 12.64 -0.63 7.76
N ALA A 21 11.76 -1.53 7.31
CA ALA A 21 11.82 -2.13 5.98
C ALA A 21 11.61 -1.13 4.84
N GLN A 22 10.70 -0.16 4.99
CA GLN A 22 10.40 0.78 3.93
C GLN A 22 11.56 1.75 3.66
N LYS A 23 12.42 2.05 4.64
CA LYS A 23 13.57 2.95 4.45
C LYS A 23 14.50 2.52 3.33
N TYR A 24 14.76 1.21 3.21
CA TYR A 24 15.62 0.65 2.17
C TYR A 24 14.84 0.02 1.01
N ARG A 25 13.50 -0.08 1.10
CA ARG A 25 12.65 -0.64 0.02
C ARG A 25 11.92 0.41 -0.80
N ALA A 26 11.80 1.65 -0.31
CA ALA A 26 11.09 2.71 -1.01
C ALA A 26 11.61 2.91 -2.44
N GLU A 27 12.94 2.90 -2.62
CA GLU A 27 13.62 3.06 -3.91
C GLU A 27 13.28 1.96 -4.91
N LEU A 28 13.02 0.74 -4.43
CA LEU A 28 12.60 -0.38 -5.28
C LEU A 28 11.09 -0.36 -5.59
N LEU A 29 10.29 0.20 -4.68
CA LEU A 29 8.82 0.16 -4.75
C LEU A 29 8.21 1.35 -5.47
N TYR A 30 8.96 2.43 -5.65
CA TYR A 30 8.47 3.69 -6.20
C TYR A 30 9.25 4.06 -7.47
N GLU A 31 8.51 4.24 -8.57
CA GLU A 31 9.08 4.54 -9.89
C GLU A 31 9.20 6.06 -10.15
N GLY A 32 8.67 6.90 -9.25
CA GLY A 32 8.75 8.35 -9.35
C GLY A 32 10.04 8.94 -8.76
N PRO A 33 10.12 10.28 -8.69
CA PRO A 33 11.27 10.98 -8.10
C PRO A 33 11.48 10.62 -6.62
N GLN A 34 12.74 10.47 -6.20
CA GLN A 34 13.09 10.10 -4.81
C GLN A 34 13.08 11.28 -3.82
N ASP A 35 12.69 12.46 -4.29
CA ASP A 35 12.61 13.70 -3.51
C ASP A 35 11.16 14.20 -3.35
N ASP A 36 10.18 13.48 -3.90
CA ASP A 36 8.78 13.86 -3.82
C ASP A 36 8.10 13.43 -2.51
N GLU A 37 6.94 14.01 -2.23
CA GLU A 37 6.19 13.76 -1.00
C GLU A 37 5.71 12.30 -0.86
N ALA A 38 5.43 11.63 -1.97
CA ALA A 38 4.96 10.25 -1.98
C ALA A 38 6.09 9.29 -1.63
N PHE A 39 7.27 9.45 -2.23
CA PHE A 39 8.46 8.70 -1.92
C PHE A 39 8.89 8.91 -0.47
N LEU A 40 8.94 10.16 -0.01
CA LEU A 40 9.34 10.47 1.35
C LEU A 40 8.34 9.88 2.36
N GLY A 41 7.04 9.95 2.07
CA GLY A 41 6.00 9.31 2.89
C GLY A 41 6.12 7.79 2.95
N ILE A 42 6.44 7.14 1.83
CA ILE A 42 6.72 5.69 1.79
C ILE A 42 7.99 5.39 2.60
N LYS A 43 9.07 6.15 2.40
CA LYS A 43 10.36 5.91 3.06
C LYS A 43 10.27 6.06 4.59
N SER A 44 9.45 6.99 5.06
CA SER A 44 9.23 7.27 6.48
C SER A 44 8.11 6.46 7.13
N CYS A 45 7.30 5.73 6.34
CA CYS A 45 6.09 5.05 6.80
C CYS A 45 5.09 6.01 7.49
N ASP A 46 4.95 7.22 6.95
CA ASP A 46 4.18 8.31 7.58
C ASP A 46 2.67 8.18 7.28
N SER A 47 1.86 8.10 8.33
CA SER A 47 0.40 8.01 8.25
C SER A 47 -0.30 9.32 7.86
N SER A 48 0.41 10.45 7.95
CA SER A 48 -0.10 11.80 7.63
C SER A 48 0.29 12.27 6.22
N ALA A 49 1.26 11.60 5.58
CA ALA A 49 1.67 11.83 4.21
C ALA A 49 0.59 11.39 3.20
N PRO A 50 0.76 11.68 1.89
CA PRO A 50 -0.20 11.26 0.87
C PRO A 50 -0.45 9.74 0.88
N LEU A 51 -1.70 9.35 0.58
CA LEU A 51 -2.10 7.94 0.53
C LEU A 51 -1.39 7.23 -0.62
N MET A 52 -0.52 6.27 -0.27
CA MET A 52 0.11 5.35 -1.21
C MET A 52 -0.26 3.92 -0.84
N MET A 53 -1.07 3.28 -1.67
CA MET A 53 -1.50 1.90 -1.48
C MET A 53 -1.22 1.09 -2.74
N TYR A 54 -0.62 -0.10 -2.58
CA TYR A 54 -0.45 -1.06 -3.66
C TYR A 54 -1.47 -2.18 -3.54
N ILE A 55 -2.28 -2.39 -4.58
CA ILE A 55 -3.23 -3.49 -4.69
C ILE A 55 -2.51 -4.67 -5.34
N SER A 56 -2.37 -5.78 -4.64
CA SER A 56 -1.66 -6.97 -5.13
C SER A 56 -2.58 -7.97 -5.82
N LYS A 57 -3.85 -8.04 -5.41
CA LYS A 57 -4.84 -8.92 -6.04
C LYS A 57 -6.27 -8.49 -5.76
N MET A 58 -7.17 -8.94 -6.63
CA MET A 58 -8.61 -8.87 -6.43
C MET A 58 -9.08 -10.19 -5.80
N VAL A 59 -9.72 -10.10 -4.63
CA VAL A 59 -10.25 -11.25 -3.89
C VAL A 59 -11.74 -11.37 -4.18
N PRO A 60 -12.23 -12.54 -4.66
CA PRO A 60 -13.64 -12.74 -4.94
C PRO A 60 -14.46 -12.70 -3.66
N THR A 61 -15.65 -12.11 -3.74
CA THR A 61 -16.62 -12.08 -2.63
C THR A 61 -17.74 -13.09 -2.85
N SER A 62 -18.50 -13.42 -1.79
CA SER A 62 -19.75 -14.18 -1.91
C SER A 62 -20.79 -13.46 -2.78
N ASP A 63 -20.72 -12.13 -2.81
CA ASP A 63 -21.57 -11.30 -3.62
C ASP A 63 -21.15 -11.39 -5.09
N LYS A 64 -22.03 -11.96 -5.91
CA LYS A 64 -21.77 -12.21 -7.33
C LYS A 64 -21.40 -10.91 -8.05
N GLY A 65 -20.21 -10.89 -8.63
CA GLY A 65 -19.73 -9.80 -9.49
C GLY A 65 -18.98 -8.67 -8.76
N ARG A 66 -18.71 -8.80 -7.46
CA ARG A 66 -17.86 -7.86 -6.71
C ARG A 66 -16.56 -8.54 -6.28
N PHE A 67 -15.52 -7.71 -6.17
CA PHE A 67 -14.21 -8.12 -5.72
C PHE A 67 -13.69 -7.11 -4.71
N TYR A 68 -13.01 -7.60 -3.68
CA TYR A 68 -12.26 -6.76 -2.77
C TYR A 68 -10.83 -6.58 -3.28
N ALA A 69 -10.36 -5.34 -3.33
CA ALA A 69 -8.95 -5.06 -3.56
C ALA A 69 -8.15 -5.41 -2.31
N PHE A 70 -7.27 -6.40 -2.40
CA PHE A 70 -6.34 -6.74 -1.34
C PHE A 70 -5.00 -6.06 -1.61
N GLY A 71 -4.49 -5.33 -0.63
CA GLY A 71 -3.30 -4.52 -0.80
C GLY A 71 -2.69 -4.07 0.51
N ARG A 72 -1.62 -3.26 0.39
CA ARG A 72 -0.89 -2.69 1.52
C ARG A 72 -0.82 -1.18 1.37
N VAL A 73 -1.12 -0.49 2.47
CA VAL A 73 -0.84 0.94 2.63
C VAL A 73 0.64 1.10 2.99
N PHE A 74 1.35 1.91 2.21
CA PHE A 74 2.75 2.26 2.42
C PHE A 74 2.92 3.64 3.03
N SER A 75 2.03 4.57 2.71
CA SER A 75 2.01 5.95 3.22
C SER A 75 0.57 6.42 3.33
N GLY A 76 0.33 7.36 4.25
CA GLY A 76 -0.97 7.95 4.52
C GLY A 76 -1.95 7.03 5.22
N THR A 77 -3.20 7.44 5.24
CA THR A 77 -4.31 6.70 5.84
C THR A 77 -5.43 6.52 4.82
N VAL A 78 -6.08 5.36 4.88
CA VAL A 78 -7.23 5.01 4.05
C VAL A 78 -8.50 4.98 4.89
N ALA A 79 -9.56 5.64 4.42
CA ALA A 79 -10.84 5.71 5.12
C ALA A 79 -12.03 5.48 4.17
N THR A 80 -13.12 4.93 4.70
CA THR A 80 -14.39 4.79 3.96
C THR A 80 -14.91 6.15 3.51
N GLY A 81 -15.36 6.26 2.26
CA GLY A 81 -15.85 7.50 1.66
C GLY A 81 -14.76 8.42 1.11
N GLN A 82 -13.49 8.20 1.46
CA GLN A 82 -12.36 8.96 0.93
C GLN A 82 -12.31 8.82 -0.60
N LYS A 83 -12.20 9.94 -1.30
CA LYS A 83 -11.95 9.94 -2.75
C LYS A 83 -10.48 9.61 -2.98
N ALA A 84 -10.23 8.48 -3.64
CA ALA A 84 -8.89 8.03 -4.00
C ALA A 84 -8.69 8.07 -5.52
N ARG A 85 -7.43 8.28 -5.91
CA ARG A 85 -6.97 8.19 -7.30
C ARG A 85 -6.49 6.76 -7.54
N ILE A 86 -7.29 5.99 -8.26
CA ILE A 86 -6.95 4.64 -8.69
C ILE A 86 -6.14 4.78 -9.98
N MET A 87 -4.87 4.38 -9.90
CA MET A 87 -3.91 4.42 -11.01
C MET A 87 -3.77 3.00 -11.53
N GLY A 88 -4.18 2.79 -12.78
CA GLY A 88 -3.99 1.53 -13.48
C GLY A 88 -2.53 1.29 -13.88
N PRO A 89 -2.22 0.11 -14.44
CA PRO A 89 -0.84 -0.27 -14.76
C PRO A 89 -0.18 0.60 -15.83
N ASN A 90 -0.96 1.27 -16.70
CA ASN A 90 -0.42 2.16 -17.74
C ASN A 90 -0.55 3.64 -17.37
N TYR A 91 -0.89 3.97 -16.12
CA TYR A 91 -0.99 5.35 -15.68
C TYR A 91 0.37 6.06 -15.77
N VAL A 92 0.37 7.27 -16.33
CA VAL A 92 1.55 8.15 -16.35
C VAL A 92 1.18 9.50 -15.74
N PRO A 93 1.99 10.04 -14.80
CA PRO A 93 1.76 11.37 -14.25
C PRO A 93 1.53 12.44 -15.33
N GLY A 94 0.50 13.26 -15.14
CA GLY A 94 0.08 14.29 -16.11
C GLY A 94 -0.94 13.83 -17.16
N LYS A 95 -1.09 12.51 -17.40
CA LYS A 95 -2.15 11.97 -18.27
C LYS A 95 -3.41 11.62 -17.48
N LYS A 96 -4.52 11.49 -18.21
CA LYS A 96 -5.82 11.01 -17.67
C LYS A 96 -6.11 9.54 -18.01
N GLU A 97 -5.27 8.93 -18.83
CA GLU A 97 -5.36 7.51 -19.18
C GLU A 97 -5.09 6.65 -17.94
N ASP A 98 -5.86 5.56 -17.77
CA ASP A 98 -5.80 4.67 -16.60
C ASP A 98 -5.90 5.37 -15.23
N LEU A 99 -6.49 6.57 -15.19
CA LEU A 99 -6.73 7.32 -13.96
C LEU A 99 -8.22 7.40 -13.64
N TYR A 100 -8.60 6.85 -12.49
CA TYR A 100 -9.98 6.91 -12.01
C TYR A 100 -10.04 7.53 -10.62
N VAL A 101 -10.91 8.52 -10.44
CA VAL A 101 -11.19 9.09 -9.11
C VAL A 101 -12.49 8.49 -8.59
N LYS A 102 -12.41 7.67 -7.54
CA LYS A 102 -13.54 6.97 -6.94
C LYS A 102 -13.49 7.04 -5.43
N SER A 103 -14.65 6.97 -4.79
CA SER A 103 -14.75 6.86 -3.33
C SER A 103 -14.53 5.42 -2.88
N ILE A 104 -13.76 5.24 -1.83
CA ILE A 104 -13.52 3.93 -1.21
C ILE A 104 -14.80 3.47 -0.51
N GLN A 105 -15.26 2.29 -0.87
CA GLN A 105 -16.47 1.68 -0.32
C GLN A 105 -16.12 0.75 0.86
N ARG A 106 -17.13 0.49 1.70
CA ARG A 106 -17.03 -0.46 2.82
C ARG A 106 -17.20 -1.89 2.32
#